data_AF-A0A316A2M0-F1
#
_entry.id   AF-A0A316A2M0-F1
#
_cell.length_a   1.000
_cell.length_b   1.000
_cell.length_c   1.000
_cell.angle_alpha   90.00
_cell.angle_beta   90.00
_cell.angle_gamma   90.00
#
_symmetry.space_group_name_H-M   'P 1'
#
loop_
_entity.id
_entity.type
_entity.pdbx_description
1 polymer ?
#
loop_
_entity_poly.entity_id
_entity_poly.type
_entity_poly.pdbx_seq_one_letter_code
_entity_poly.pdbx_strand_id
1 'polypeptide(L)'
;MKTFNQKQAMFMAMLRGSVCRQHIESLFLYHASPVLRKAKPAVLITVKSECVNLWRSREKAMCKASGLCLKELKINNNSSLFLIYDRYEIELAIRNEKSLCILASFGYELNGSVDEFLNCLSARLASNDFPHEIGLFLGYPPGDVKAYIENEGKNCTCCGYWKVYEDVEAAQQMWAKIDEAQIYAIDVLQNFPSIQIAANLLRAV
;
A
#
# COMPACT_ATOMS: atom_id res chain seq x y z
N MET A 1 -6.53 -10.24 17.50
CA MET A 1 -7.50 -9.54 16.63
C MET A 1 -8.32 -8.44 17.33
N LYS A 2 -9.18 -8.71 18.34
CA LYS A 2 -10.07 -7.66 18.93
C LYS A 2 -9.32 -6.42 19.46
N THR A 3 -8.20 -6.62 20.16
CA THR A 3 -7.40 -5.53 20.75
C THR A 3 -6.65 -4.69 19.69
N PHE A 4 -6.17 -5.31 18.61
CA PHE A 4 -5.49 -4.60 17.52
C PHE A 4 -6.47 -3.69 16.78
N ASN A 5 -7.63 -4.21 16.37
CA ASN A 5 -8.65 -3.45 15.67
C ASN A 5 -9.14 -2.25 16.50
N GLN A 6 -9.24 -2.40 17.82
CA GLN A 6 -9.58 -1.30 18.73
C GLN A 6 -8.47 -0.24 18.78
N LYS A 7 -7.19 -0.64 18.99
CA LYS A 7 -6.05 0.30 18.99
C LYS A 7 -5.94 1.04 17.66
N GLN A 8 -6.08 0.34 16.54
CA GLN A 8 -6.07 0.92 15.20
C GLN A 8 -7.22 1.92 15.02
N ALA A 9 -8.44 1.57 15.42
CA ALA A 9 -9.58 2.47 15.31
C ALA A 9 -9.39 3.74 16.15
N MET A 10 -8.86 3.62 17.37
CA MET A 10 -8.54 4.77 18.23
C MET A 10 -7.46 5.66 17.62
N PHE A 11 -6.37 5.07 17.11
CA PHE A 11 -5.32 5.82 16.42
C PHE A 11 -5.85 6.54 15.18
N MET A 12 -6.66 5.86 14.37
CA MET A 12 -7.29 6.47 13.20
C MET A 12 -8.26 7.59 13.57
N ALA A 13 -8.98 7.47 14.69
CA ALA A 13 -9.85 8.54 15.19
C ALA A 13 -9.04 9.77 15.63
N MET A 14 -7.90 9.56 16.29
CA MET A 14 -6.98 10.62 16.71
C MET A 14 -6.49 11.45 15.51
N LEU A 15 -6.15 10.80 14.38
CA LEU A 15 -5.69 11.48 13.17
C LEU A 15 -6.79 12.28 12.42
N ARG A 16 -8.08 12.07 12.76
CA ARG A 16 -9.21 12.78 12.12
C ARG A 16 -9.53 14.13 12.76
N GLY A 17 -8.93 14.46 13.91
CA GLY A 17 -9.29 15.63 14.72
C GLY A 17 -8.90 17.00 14.14
N SER A 18 -7.92 17.07 13.24
CA SER A 18 -7.56 18.30 12.50
C SER A 18 -6.68 17.98 11.29
N VAL A 19 -6.80 18.74 10.19
CA VAL A 19 -5.86 18.62 9.05
C VAL A 19 -4.59 19.40 9.40
N CYS A 20 -3.62 18.71 10.02
CA CYS A 20 -2.34 19.31 10.36
C CYS A 20 -1.18 18.46 9.85
N ARG A 21 0.02 19.07 9.84
CA ARG A 21 1.24 18.42 9.35
C ARG A 21 1.49 17.09 10.06
N GLN A 22 1.43 17.06 11.38
CA GLN A 22 1.71 15.87 12.18
C GLN A 22 0.74 14.74 11.85
N HIS A 23 -0.55 15.03 11.66
CA HIS A 23 -1.53 14.02 11.32
C HIS A 23 -1.30 13.41 9.93
N ILE A 24 -0.95 14.23 8.93
CA ILE A 24 -0.62 13.74 7.59
C ILE A 24 0.65 12.89 7.59
N GLU A 25 1.69 13.32 8.28
CA GLU A 25 2.95 12.57 8.38
C GLU A 25 2.75 11.24 9.13
N SER A 26 1.98 11.23 10.22
CA SER A 26 1.61 10.00 10.95
C SER A 26 0.74 9.09 10.12
N LEU A 27 -0.22 9.63 9.35
CA LEU A 27 -1.06 8.84 8.45
C LEU A 27 -0.20 8.16 7.38
N PHE A 28 0.72 8.91 6.75
CA PHE A 28 1.67 8.35 5.78
C PHE A 28 2.51 7.23 6.39
N LEU A 29 3.17 7.47 7.53
CA LEU A 29 4.07 6.49 8.14
C LEU A 29 3.34 5.26 8.66
N TYR A 30 2.13 5.43 9.19
CA TYR A 30 1.29 4.31 9.60
C TYR A 30 0.97 3.39 8.42
N HIS A 31 0.47 3.96 7.31
CA HIS A 31 0.15 3.16 6.12
C HIS A 31 1.41 2.58 5.48
N ALA A 32 2.52 3.32 5.46
CA ALA A 32 3.80 2.88 4.92
C ALA A 32 4.51 1.83 5.79
N SER A 33 4.10 1.63 7.04
CA SER A 33 4.79 0.74 7.98
C SER A 33 5.02 -0.69 7.48
N PRO A 34 4.10 -1.35 6.75
CA PRO A 34 4.38 -2.67 6.19
C PRO A 34 5.44 -2.64 5.08
N VAL A 35 5.59 -1.52 4.38
CA VAL A 35 6.64 -1.32 3.38
C VAL A 35 7.99 -1.05 4.05
N LEU A 36 8.00 -0.17 5.06
CA LEU A 36 9.20 0.14 5.84
C LEU A 36 9.79 -1.08 6.56
N ARG A 37 8.94 -2.03 6.94
CA ARG A 37 9.32 -3.31 7.57
C ARG A 37 9.43 -4.47 6.58
N LYS A 38 9.46 -4.20 5.28
CA LYS A 38 9.67 -5.20 4.21
C LYS A 38 8.63 -6.34 4.20
N ALA A 39 7.44 -6.09 4.76
CA ALA A 39 6.31 -7.01 4.70
C ALA A 39 5.51 -6.86 3.39
N LYS A 40 5.55 -5.68 2.75
CA LYS A 40 4.92 -5.42 1.45
C LYS A 40 5.84 -4.58 0.55
N PRO A 41 5.77 -4.75 -0.78
CA PRO A 41 6.46 -3.85 -1.71
C PRO A 41 5.80 -2.47 -1.79
N ALA A 42 4.46 -2.45 -1.65
CA ALA A 42 3.67 -1.23 -1.75
C ALA A 42 2.36 -1.32 -0.96
N VAL A 43 1.77 -0.16 -0.72
CA VAL A 43 0.46 0.02 -0.08
C VAL A 43 -0.32 1.13 -0.79
N LEU A 44 -1.65 0.97 -0.84
CA LEU A 44 -2.56 2.01 -1.31
C LEU A 44 -3.08 2.82 -0.13
N ILE A 45 -3.22 4.13 -0.35
CA ILE A 45 -3.91 5.03 0.57
C ILE A 45 -4.81 5.98 -0.21
N THR A 46 -6.05 6.11 0.25
CA THR A 46 -6.99 7.12 -0.26
C THR A 46 -6.97 8.33 0.67
N VAL A 47 -6.57 9.47 0.15
CA VAL A 47 -6.50 10.74 0.88
C VAL A 47 -7.69 11.61 0.48
N LYS A 48 -8.48 12.08 1.44
CA LYS A 48 -9.63 12.96 1.19
C LYS A 48 -9.19 14.31 0.63
N SER A 49 -10.02 14.93 -0.22
CA SER A 49 -9.72 16.20 -0.88
C SER A 49 -9.27 17.32 0.08
N GLU A 50 -9.86 17.40 1.28
CA GLU A 50 -9.48 18.33 2.35
C GLU A 50 -8.01 18.19 2.81
N CYS A 51 -7.44 16.99 2.69
CA CYS A 51 -6.07 16.67 3.09
C CYS A 51 -5.08 16.65 1.90
N VAL A 52 -5.56 16.54 0.66
CA VAL A 52 -4.71 16.28 -0.52
C VAL A 52 -3.68 17.37 -0.74
N ASN A 53 -4.03 18.65 -0.59
CA ASN A 53 -3.09 19.76 -0.78
C ASN A 53 -1.95 19.71 0.24
N LEU A 54 -2.27 19.46 1.51
CA LEU A 54 -1.25 19.30 2.55
C LEU A 54 -0.41 18.05 2.29
N TRP A 55 -1.03 16.93 1.93
CA TRP A 55 -0.35 15.69 1.56
C TRP A 55 0.70 15.92 0.45
N ARG A 56 0.30 16.52 -0.68
CA ARG A 56 1.21 16.86 -1.80
C ARG A 56 2.34 17.79 -1.34
N SER A 57 2.05 18.80 -0.52
CA SER A 57 3.08 19.71 0.00
C SER A 57 4.12 19.02 0.91
N ARG A 58 3.75 17.90 1.54
CA ARG A 58 4.63 17.10 2.41
C ARG A 58 5.35 15.96 1.69
N GLU A 59 4.97 15.63 0.45
CA GLU A 59 5.51 14.49 -0.30
C GLU A 59 7.03 14.40 -0.25
N LYS A 60 7.75 15.46 -0.62
CA LYS A 60 9.22 15.48 -0.62
C LYS A 60 9.81 15.18 0.76
N ALA A 61 9.19 15.67 1.84
CA ALA A 61 9.65 15.41 3.20
C ALA A 61 9.35 13.96 3.63
N MET A 62 8.18 13.45 3.26
CA MET A 62 7.76 12.06 3.54
C MET A 62 8.65 11.06 2.82
N CYS A 63 8.89 11.25 1.52
CA CYS A 63 9.80 10.42 0.72
C CYS A 63 11.23 10.50 1.22
N LYS A 64 11.75 11.69 1.53
CA LYS A 64 13.12 11.84 2.07
C LYS A 64 13.30 11.12 3.42
N ALA A 65 12.34 11.25 4.33
CA ALA A 65 12.43 10.64 5.66
C ALA A 65 12.32 9.11 5.60
N SER A 66 11.38 8.59 4.80
CA SER A 66 11.08 7.16 4.70
C SER A 66 12.00 6.40 3.74
N GLY A 67 12.54 7.06 2.71
CA GLY A 67 13.22 6.40 1.60
C GLY A 67 12.27 5.74 0.60
N LEU A 68 10.95 5.92 0.78
CA LEU A 68 9.93 5.36 -0.09
C LEU A 68 9.51 6.36 -1.17
N CYS A 69 8.99 5.83 -2.27
CA CYS A 69 8.39 6.58 -3.35
C CYS A 69 6.89 6.75 -3.12
N LEU A 70 6.34 7.83 -3.71
CA LEU A 70 4.92 8.13 -3.71
C LEU A 70 4.47 8.38 -5.15
N LYS A 71 3.33 7.80 -5.55
CA LYS A 71 2.70 8.06 -6.85
C LYS A 71 1.21 8.31 -6.65
N GLU A 72 0.70 9.44 -7.11
CA GLU A 72 -0.73 9.68 -7.23
C GLU A 72 -1.26 8.88 -8.43
N LEU A 73 -2.07 7.86 -8.17
CA LEU A 73 -2.57 6.93 -9.19
C LEU A 73 -3.89 7.38 -9.81
N LYS A 74 -4.78 7.99 -9.01
CA LYS A 74 -6.11 8.41 -9.46
C LYS A 74 -6.61 9.60 -8.64
N ILE A 75 -7.19 10.59 -9.31
CA ILE A 75 -7.92 11.70 -8.69
C ILE A 75 -9.41 11.44 -8.85
N ASN A 76 -10.16 11.54 -7.76
CA ASN A 76 -11.62 11.51 -7.73
C ASN A 76 -12.15 12.84 -7.18
N ASN A 77 -13.46 13.08 -7.30
CA ASN A 77 -14.08 14.34 -6.86
C ASN A 77 -13.80 14.68 -5.37
N ASN A 78 -13.78 13.67 -4.50
CA ASN A 78 -13.66 13.86 -3.04
C ASN A 78 -12.39 13.25 -2.43
N SER A 79 -11.50 12.67 -3.24
CA SER A 79 -10.30 11.98 -2.76
C SER A 79 -9.30 11.72 -3.87
N SER A 80 -8.05 11.45 -3.50
CA SER A 80 -7.02 10.94 -4.40
C SER A 80 -6.46 9.62 -3.87
N LEU A 81 -6.22 8.67 -4.78
CA LEU A 81 -5.57 7.39 -4.49
C LEU A 81 -4.07 7.52 -4.73
N PHE A 82 -3.28 7.22 -3.70
CA PHE A 82 -1.83 7.18 -3.77
C PHE A 82 -1.31 5.76 -3.55
N LEU A 83 -0.20 5.46 -4.22
CA LEU A 83 0.64 4.31 -3.96
C LEU A 83 1.90 4.77 -3.22
N ILE A 84 2.15 4.19 -2.05
CA ILE A 84 3.41 4.32 -1.33
C ILE A 84 4.18 3.02 -1.55
N TYR A 85 5.41 3.09 -2.03
CA TYR A 85 6.15 1.89 -2.43
C TYR A 85 7.66 2.02 -2.23
N ASP A 86 8.31 0.88 -2.04
CA ASP A 86 9.76 0.74 -2.17
C ASP A 86 10.09 0.42 -3.63
N ARG A 87 11.00 1.20 -4.23
CA ARG A 87 11.31 1.09 -5.67
C ARG A 87 11.88 -0.27 -6.04
N TYR A 88 12.70 -0.85 -5.17
CA TYR A 88 13.34 -2.14 -5.43
C TYR A 88 12.35 -3.29 -5.21
N GLU A 89 11.61 -3.26 -4.10
CA GLU A 89 10.66 -4.34 -3.78
C GLU A 89 9.52 -4.42 -4.79
N ILE A 90 9.00 -3.28 -5.27
CA ILE A 90 7.94 -3.29 -6.28
C ILE A 90 8.45 -3.84 -7.61
N GLU A 91 9.70 -3.56 -7.98
CA GLU A 91 10.31 -4.08 -9.20
C GLU A 91 10.45 -5.61 -9.13
N LEU A 92 10.90 -6.14 -7.98
CA LEU A 92 10.95 -7.58 -7.76
C LEU A 92 9.56 -8.22 -7.85
N ALA A 93 8.53 -7.59 -7.27
CA ALA A 93 7.18 -8.11 -7.27
C ALA A 93 6.57 -8.19 -8.68
N ILE A 94 6.76 -7.16 -9.51
CA ILE A 94 6.22 -7.12 -10.88
C ILE A 94 7.05 -7.93 -11.87
N ARG A 95 8.37 -8.07 -11.68
CA ARG A 95 9.27 -8.80 -12.59
C ARG A 95 9.32 -10.31 -12.37
N ASN A 96 8.54 -10.84 -11.42
CA ASN A 96 8.31 -12.28 -11.35
C ASN A 96 7.65 -12.77 -12.66
N GLU A 97 8.09 -13.93 -13.18
CA GLU A 97 7.59 -14.47 -14.45
C GLU A 97 6.06 -14.61 -14.50
N LYS A 98 5.44 -15.07 -13.40
CA LYS A 98 3.98 -15.19 -13.30
C LYS A 98 3.31 -13.81 -13.27
N SER A 99 3.89 -12.85 -12.55
CA SER A 99 3.39 -11.46 -12.53
C SER A 99 3.43 -10.84 -13.92
N LEU A 100 4.56 -10.98 -14.64
CA LEU A 100 4.73 -10.46 -16.00
C LEU A 100 3.73 -11.10 -16.98
N CYS A 101 3.51 -12.40 -16.89
CA CYS A 101 2.51 -13.09 -17.72
C CYS A 101 1.09 -12.52 -17.53
N ILE A 102 0.70 -12.26 -16.28
CA ILE A 102 -0.59 -11.62 -15.97
C ILE A 102 -0.59 -10.17 -16.47
N LEU A 103 0.46 -9.39 -16.22
CA LEU A 103 0.51 -7.98 -16.63
C LEU A 103 0.49 -7.83 -18.17
N ALA A 104 1.15 -8.72 -18.92
CA ALA A 104 1.12 -8.70 -20.38
C ALA A 104 -0.29 -8.85 -20.95
N SER A 105 -1.14 -9.69 -20.34
CA SER A 105 -2.54 -9.87 -20.80
C SER A 105 -3.40 -8.61 -20.61
N PHE A 106 -2.91 -7.65 -19.83
CA PHE A 106 -3.53 -6.36 -19.58
C PHE A 106 -2.87 -5.19 -20.31
N GLY A 107 -1.94 -5.46 -21.24
CA GLY A 107 -1.31 -4.44 -22.08
C GLY A 107 -0.13 -3.72 -21.43
N TYR A 108 0.51 -4.31 -20.42
CA TYR A 108 1.76 -3.80 -19.86
C TYR A 108 2.96 -4.24 -20.72
N GLU A 109 3.86 -3.31 -21.01
CA GLU A 109 5.11 -3.57 -21.74
C GLU A 109 6.12 -4.31 -20.84
N LEU A 110 6.45 -5.55 -21.19
CA LEU A 110 7.30 -6.43 -20.36
C LEU A 110 8.69 -5.88 -20.05
N ASN A 111 9.25 -5.09 -20.97
CA ASN A 111 10.56 -4.46 -20.81
C ASN A 111 10.48 -3.05 -20.22
N GLY A 112 9.29 -2.60 -19.81
CA GLY A 112 9.08 -1.31 -19.21
C GLY A 112 9.81 -1.15 -17.87
N SER A 113 10.11 0.10 -17.55
CA SER A 113 10.51 0.57 -16.23
C SER A 113 9.33 0.54 -15.25
N VAL A 114 9.61 0.52 -13.95
CA VAL A 114 8.56 0.62 -12.92
C VAL A 114 7.67 1.84 -13.13
N ASP A 115 8.21 2.97 -13.59
CA ASP A 115 7.39 4.17 -13.87
C ASP A 115 6.41 3.96 -15.03
N GLU A 116 6.82 3.25 -16.09
CA GLU A 116 5.94 2.90 -17.20
C GLU A 116 4.83 1.94 -16.76
N PHE A 117 5.17 0.94 -15.94
CA PHE A 117 4.16 0.07 -15.33
C PHE A 117 3.18 0.86 -14.46
N LEU A 118 3.65 1.77 -13.60
CA LEU A 118 2.78 2.60 -12.76
C LEU A 118 1.94 3.60 -13.55
N ASN A 119 2.46 4.10 -14.68
CA ASN A 119 1.70 4.95 -15.59
C ASN A 119 0.59 4.16 -16.31
N CYS A 120 0.88 2.92 -16.75
CA CYS A 120 -0.13 2.02 -17.30
C CYS A 120 -1.22 1.71 -16.26
N LEU A 121 -0.82 1.37 -15.03
CA LEU A 121 -1.76 1.15 -13.92
C LEU A 121 -2.66 2.37 -13.65
N SER A 122 -2.09 3.57 -13.65
CA SER A 122 -2.84 4.82 -13.50
C SER A 122 -3.84 5.05 -14.64
N ALA A 123 -3.43 4.78 -15.89
CA ALA A 123 -4.32 4.86 -17.05
C ALA A 123 -5.47 3.84 -16.95
N ARG A 124 -5.18 2.61 -16.51
CA ARG A 124 -6.20 1.58 -16.28
C ARG A 124 -7.17 1.96 -15.16
N LEU A 125 -6.68 2.55 -14.07
CA LEU A 125 -7.52 3.06 -12.99
C LEU A 125 -8.48 4.19 -13.44
N ALA A 126 -8.15 4.91 -14.51
CA ALA A 126 -9.01 5.93 -15.09
C ALA A 126 -10.11 5.36 -16.00
N SER A 127 -10.02 4.08 -16.40
CA SER A 127 -11.03 3.38 -17.18
C SER A 127 -12.23 2.91 -16.31
N ASN A 128 -13.26 2.34 -16.94
CA ASN A 128 -14.50 1.94 -16.25
C ASN A 128 -14.31 0.75 -15.30
N ASP A 129 -13.41 -0.18 -15.60
CA ASP A 129 -13.19 -1.37 -14.78
C ASP A 129 -11.96 -1.22 -13.88
N PHE A 130 -12.10 -1.63 -12.61
CA PHE A 130 -11.00 -1.54 -11.65
C PHE A 130 -9.91 -2.59 -11.99
N PRO A 131 -8.64 -2.18 -12.15
CA PRO A 131 -7.55 -3.10 -12.48
C PRO A 131 -7.21 -4.00 -11.29
N HIS A 132 -7.69 -5.25 -11.31
CA HIS A 132 -7.46 -6.22 -10.23
C HIS A 132 -6.01 -6.75 -10.18
N GLU A 133 -5.27 -6.66 -11.29
CA GLU A 133 -3.84 -6.95 -11.34
C GLU A 133 -3.00 -5.99 -10.49
N ILE A 134 -3.60 -4.89 -9.99
CA ILE A 134 -2.98 -4.04 -8.95
C ILE A 134 -2.48 -4.84 -7.75
N GLY A 135 -3.09 -6.01 -7.47
CA GLY A 135 -2.63 -6.92 -6.44
C GLY A 135 -1.16 -7.32 -6.57
N LEU A 136 -0.63 -7.44 -7.79
CA LEU A 136 0.78 -7.77 -8.05
C LEU A 136 1.71 -6.66 -7.55
N PHE A 137 1.34 -5.39 -7.80
CA PHE A 137 2.07 -4.23 -7.29
C PHE A 137 2.07 -4.15 -5.76
N LEU A 138 1.04 -4.71 -5.13
CA LEU A 138 0.91 -4.79 -3.67
C LEU A 138 1.58 -6.03 -3.07
N GLY A 139 2.21 -6.87 -3.90
CA GLY A 139 2.91 -8.08 -3.49
C GLY A 139 1.99 -9.25 -3.16
N TYR A 140 0.76 -9.28 -3.69
CA TYR A 140 -0.08 -10.47 -3.57
C TYR A 140 0.46 -11.59 -4.45
N PRO A 141 0.36 -12.86 -4.00
CA PRO A 141 0.81 -13.99 -4.81
C PRO A 141 0.18 -13.96 -6.21
N PRO A 142 0.95 -14.16 -7.29
CA PRO A 142 0.42 -14.13 -8.65
C PRO A 142 -0.72 -15.14 -8.87
N GLY A 143 -0.67 -16.29 -8.20
CA GLY A 143 -1.74 -17.30 -8.23
C GLY A 143 -3.06 -16.78 -7.64
N ASP A 144 -3.01 -16.12 -6.48
CA ASP A 144 -4.19 -15.48 -5.87
C ASP A 144 -4.75 -14.35 -6.74
N VAL A 145 -3.89 -13.53 -7.36
CA VAL A 145 -4.34 -12.45 -8.26
C VAL A 145 -5.02 -13.02 -9.49
N LYS A 146 -4.40 -14.02 -10.13
CA LYS A 146 -4.97 -14.70 -11.29
C LYS A 146 -6.32 -15.33 -10.94
N ALA A 147 -6.38 -16.10 -9.86
CA ALA A 147 -7.60 -16.76 -9.42
C ALA A 147 -8.70 -15.75 -9.04
N TYR A 148 -8.35 -14.62 -8.42
CA TYR A 148 -9.31 -13.54 -8.16
C TYR A 148 -9.93 -13.01 -9.45
N ILE A 149 -9.11 -12.74 -10.47
CA ILE A 149 -9.56 -12.23 -11.77
C ILE A 149 -10.47 -13.26 -12.44
N GLU A 150 -10.05 -14.52 -12.53
CA GLU A 150 -10.78 -15.60 -13.21
C GLU A 150 -12.11 -15.94 -12.50
N ASN A 151 -12.16 -15.83 -11.17
CA ASN A 151 -13.36 -16.12 -10.39
C ASN A 151 -14.22 -14.88 -10.08
N GLU A 152 -13.88 -13.69 -10.62
CA GLU A 152 -14.54 -12.43 -10.28
C GLU A 152 -14.61 -12.18 -8.76
N GLY A 153 -13.56 -12.59 -8.05
CA GLY A 153 -13.47 -12.53 -6.60
C GLY A 153 -14.37 -13.52 -5.84
N LYS A 154 -15.03 -14.47 -6.48
CA LYS A 154 -15.83 -15.51 -5.81
C LYS A 154 -14.96 -16.70 -5.40
N ASN A 155 -15.51 -17.62 -4.61
CA ASN A 155 -14.91 -18.93 -4.28
C ASN A 155 -13.49 -18.91 -3.65
N CYS A 156 -13.16 -17.87 -2.87
CA CYS A 156 -11.88 -17.83 -2.16
C CYS A 156 -11.86 -18.81 -0.97
N THR A 157 -10.71 -19.44 -0.73
CA THR A 157 -10.45 -20.35 0.40
C THR A 157 -10.39 -19.59 1.72
N CYS A 158 -9.79 -18.40 1.71
CA CYS A 158 -9.68 -17.54 2.88
C CYS A 158 -9.77 -16.06 2.48
N CYS A 159 -10.16 -15.19 3.41
CA CYS A 159 -10.26 -13.76 3.17
C CYS A 159 -9.73 -12.98 4.38
N GLY A 160 -8.85 -12.01 4.10
CA GLY A 160 -8.23 -11.12 5.08
C GLY A 160 -7.81 -9.82 4.40
N TYR A 161 -6.49 -9.58 4.31
CA TYR A 161 -5.96 -8.43 3.56
C TYR A 161 -6.19 -8.53 2.05
N TRP A 162 -6.28 -9.76 1.54
CA TRP A 162 -6.75 -10.10 0.20
C TRP A 162 -7.53 -11.42 0.25
N LYS A 163 -8.11 -11.82 -0.90
CA LYS A 163 -8.76 -13.12 -1.06
C LYS A 163 -7.73 -14.16 -1.49
N VAL A 164 -7.59 -15.21 -0.70
CA VAL A 164 -6.63 -16.29 -0.91
C VAL A 164 -7.31 -17.45 -1.61
N TYR A 165 -6.65 -17.98 -2.62
CA TYR A 165 -7.09 -19.10 -3.44
C TYR A 165 -6.12 -20.28 -3.35
N GLU A 166 -4.83 -19.99 -3.15
CA GLU A 166 -3.80 -21.02 -3.04
C GLU A 166 -3.38 -21.20 -1.57
N ASP A 167 -2.26 -20.62 -1.16
CA ASP A 167 -1.59 -20.91 0.10
C ASP A 167 -2.11 -20.03 1.26
N VAL A 168 -3.08 -20.57 2.00
CA VAL A 168 -3.67 -19.91 3.18
C VAL A 168 -2.65 -19.66 4.29
N GLU A 169 -1.70 -20.58 4.50
CA GLU A 169 -0.73 -20.45 5.57
C GLU A 169 0.27 -19.32 5.27
N ALA A 170 0.84 -19.30 4.07
CA ALA A 170 1.73 -18.22 3.64
C ALA A 170 1.03 -16.85 3.68
N ALA A 171 -0.24 -16.78 3.27
CA ALA A 171 -1.03 -15.56 3.35
C ALA A 171 -1.19 -15.07 4.79
N GLN A 172 -1.55 -15.97 5.72
CA GLN A 172 -1.69 -15.63 7.14
C GLN A 172 -0.36 -15.19 7.78
N GLN A 173 0.76 -15.81 7.41
CA GLN A 173 2.08 -15.37 7.87
C GLN A 173 2.40 -13.95 7.39
N MET A 174 2.06 -13.60 6.14
CA MET A 174 2.24 -12.25 5.63
C MET A 174 1.29 -11.24 6.31
N TRP A 175 0.06 -11.64 6.61
CA TRP A 175 -0.88 -10.81 7.39
C TRP A 175 -0.36 -10.51 8.79
N ALA A 176 0.23 -11.50 9.46
CA ALA A 176 0.84 -11.30 10.78
C ALA A 176 1.98 -10.27 10.75
N LYS A 177 2.82 -10.28 9.69
CA LYS A 177 3.88 -9.27 9.51
C LYS A 177 3.32 -7.87 9.25
N ILE A 178 2.21 -7.77 8.50
CA ILE A 178 1.52 -6.50 8.28
C ILE A 178 0.94 -5.97 9.59
N ASP A 179 0.27 -6.83 10.36
CA ASP A 179 -0.28 -6.49 11.68
C ASP A 179 0.82 -6.03 12.63
N GLU A 180 1.93 -6.76 12.73
CA GLU A 180 3.08 -6.40 13.56
C GLU A 180 3.62 -5.00 13.19
N ALA A 181 3.77 -4.74 11.89
CA ALA A 181 4.25 -3.44 11.41
C ALA A 181 3.33 -2.29 11.80
N GLN A 182 2.02 -2.48 11.67
CA GLN A 182 1.03 -1.46 12.01
C GLN A 182 0.87 -1.28 13.51
N ILE A 183 0.97 -2.35 14.32
CA ILE A 183 0.97 -2.26 15.79
C ILE A 183 2.16 -1.41 16.23
N TYR A 184 3.35 -1.74 15.72
CA TYR A 184 4.56 -1.00 16.07
C TYR A 184 4.48 0.47 15.62
N ALA A 185 3.89 0.73 14.45
CA ALA A 185 3.63 2.10 13.99
C ALA A 185 2.72 2.89 14.93
N ILE A 186 1.66 2.27 15.45
CA ILE A 186 0.78 2.91 16.43
C ILE A 186 1.58 3.31 17.67
N ASP A 187 2.41 2.41 18.20
CA ASP A 187 3.19 2.68 19.42
C ASP A 187 4.24 3.79 19.21
N VAL A 188 4.90 3.83 18.05
CA VAL A 188 5.87 4.89 17.70
C VAL A 188 5.20 6.25 17.50
N LEU A 189 4.01 6.28 16.89
CA LEU A 189 3.36 7.52 16.43
C LEU A 189 2.45 8.18 17.47
N GLN A 190 2.17 7.53 18.61
CA GLN A 190 1.29 8.03 19.67
C GLN A 190 1.62 9.45 20.16
N ASN A 191 2.90 9.84 20.17
CA ASN A 191 3.36 11.14 20.65
C ASN A 191 3.76 12.12 19.55
N PHE A 192 3.39 11.85 18.28
CA PHE A 192 3.74 12.67 17.12
C PHE A 192 5.22 13.10 17.07
N PRO A 193 6.17 12.14 17.14
CA PRO A 193 7.58 12.47 16.93
C PRO A 193 7.78 13.11 15.55
N SER A 194 8.93 13.78 15.36
CA SER A 194 9.26 14.25 14.01
C SER A 194 9.29 13.09 13.02
N ILE A 195 8.88 13.35 11.77
CA ILE A 195 8.85 12.33 10.72
C ILE A 195 10.19 11.61 10.53
N GLN A 196 11.32 12.31 10.75
CA GLN A 196 12.65 11.70 10.64
C GLN A 196 12.91 10.65 11.73
N ILE A 197 12.52 10.95 12.98
CA ILE A 197 12.68 10.03 14.10
C ILE A 197 11.76 8.82 13.90
N ALA A 198 10.48 9.05 13.59
CA ALA A 198 9.54 7.95 13.37
C ALA A 198 9.93 7.06 12.18
N ALA A 199 10.30 7.65 11.04
CA ALA A 199 10.73 6.87 9.88
C ALA A 199 11.97 6.02 10.19
N ASN A 200 12.92 6.54 10.96
CA ASN A 200 14.10 5.78 11.39
C ASN A 200 13.74 4.61 12.32
N LEU A 201 12.81 4.81 13.25
CA LEU A 201 12.35 3.74 14.15
C LEU A 201 11.58 2.65 13.39
N LEU A 202 10.76 3.03 12.40
CA LEU A 202 9.88 2.10 11.68
C LEU A 202 10.59 1.26 10.61
N ARG A 203 11.79 1.65 10.17
CA ARG A 203 12.58 0.84 9.23
C ARG A 203 12.98 -0.49 9.90
N ALA A 204 12.96 -1.56 9.11
CA ALA A 204 13.58 -2.82 9.52
C ALA A 204 15.07 -2.59 9.85
N VAL A 205 15.55 -3.22 10.92
CA VAL A 205 16.98 -3.32 11.26
C VAL A 205 17.63 -4.38 10.39
#